data_AF-A0A2A5D981-F1
#
_entry.id   AF-A0A2A5D981-F1
#
_cell.length_a   1.000
_cell.length_b   1.000
_cell.length_c   1.000
_cell.angle_alpha   90.00
_cell.angle_beta   90.00
_cell.angle_gamma   90.00
#
_symmetry.space_group_name_H-M   'P 1'
#
loop_
_entity.id
_entity.type
_entity.pdbx_description
1 polymer ?
#
loop_
_entity_poly.entity_id
_entity_poly.type
_entity_poly.pdbx_seq_one_letter_code
_entity_poly.pdbx_strand_id
1 'polypeptide(L)'
;MGADQPLTLNNWLATATRGIASWDQERIEREIRAHYDDAVNDGLGQGLSQDDAERVALESLGSAKKARRENRKTCSSAGTEKMLETLVECHPRKGKFIWGREHWTTALLLIGICLAYFVASSSKDGLSALASTTIIIPIVLILYLMFVAIPNFVDRGMLKKAYIARHLLPFMYLIGVMLPNLSDYALNWSIITHIWLLGLFVWYYEVQKELRKIPKNLSRDDLLKG
;
A
#
# COMPACT_ATOMS: atom_id res chain seq x y z
N MET A 1 -13.07 7.91 41.78
CA MET A 1 -14.31 8.18 41.01
C MET A 1 -14.11 9.52 40.33
N GLY A 2 -13.61 9.51 39.08
CA GLY A 2 -13.49 10.74 38.29
C GLY A 2 -14.87 11.13 37.80
N ALA A 3 -15.28 12.38 38.00
CA ALA A 3 -16.50 12.90 37.41
C ALA A 3 -16.41 12.71 35.89
N ASP A 4 -17.33 11.91 35.33
CA ASP A 4 -17.47 11.76 33.88
C ASP A 4 -17.78 13.15 33.32
N GLN A 5 -16.79 13.76 32.66
CA GLN A 5 -17.03 14.98 31.91
C GLN A 5 -18.12 14.69 30.88
N PRO A 6 -19.10 15.61 30.69
CA PRO A 6 -20.14 15.43 29.69
C PRO A 6 -19.48 15.16 28.35
N LEU A 7 -19.81 14.01 27.77
CA LEU A 7 -19.23 13.55 26.53
C LEU A 7 -19.71 14.53 25.45
N THR A 8 -18.81 15.31 24.87
CA THR A 8 -19.16 16.24 23.79
C THR A 8 -19.11 15.52 22.45
N LEU A 9 -19.84 16.02 21.44
CA LEU A 9 -19.75 15.50 20.07
C LEU A 9 -18.30 15.44 19.58
N ASN A 10 -17.48 16.44 19.88
CA ASN A 10 -16.06 16.46 19.50
C ASN A 10 -15.27 15.31 20.14
N ASN A 11 -15.50 15.01 21.43
CA ASN A 11 -14.87 13.88 22.11
C ASN A 11 -15.33 12.53 21.55
N TRP A 12 -16.62 12.45 21.19
CA TRP A 12 -17.19 11.28 20.54
C TRP A 12 -16.54 11.05 19.17
N LEU A 13 -16.48 12.07 18.31
CA LEU A 13 -15.87 12.03 16.98
C LEU A 13 -14.39 11.65 17.06
N ALA A 14 -13.61 12.33 17.92
CA ALA A 14 -12.20 12.04 18.11
C ALA A 14 -11.92 10.59 18.57
N THR A 15 -12.90 9.97 19.25
CA THR A 15 -12.81 8.56 19.63
C THR A 15 -13.23 7.64 18.47
N ALA A 16 -14.30 7.98 17.76
CA ALA A 16 -14.84 7.22 16.64
C ALA A 16 -13.91 7.19 15.42
N THR A 17 -13.16 8.27 15.17
CA THR A 17 -12.28 8.42 14.00
C THR A 17 -10.81 8.06 14.26
N ARG A 18 -10.45 7.69 15.50
CA ARG A 18 -9.05 7.45 15.88
C ARG A 18 -8.34 6.36 15.06
N GLY A 19 -7.34 6.78 14.29
CA GLY A 19 -6.48 5.94 13.47
C GLY A 19 -7.02 5.64 12.07
N ILE A 20 -8.04 6.38 11.65
CA ILE A 20 -8.52 6.44 10.27
C ILE A 20 -7.66 7.47 9.50
N ALA A 21 -7.56 7.32 8.18
CA ALA A 21 -6.92 8.29 7.30
C ALA A 21 -7.65 9.65 7.32
N SER A 22 -6.93 10.75 7.14
CA SER A 22 -7.49 12.11 7.26
C SER A 22 -8.68 12.36 6.31
N TRP A 23 -8.57 11.92 5.05
CA TRP A 23 -9.64 12.09 4.06
C TRP A 23 -10.94 11.33 4.42
N ASP A 24 -10.81 10.18 5.07
CA ASP A 24 -11.96 9.39 5.54
C ASP A 24 -12.51 10.00 6.83
N GLN A 25 -11.64 10.53 7.70
CA GLN A 25 -12.02 11.23 8.92
C GLN A 25 -12.88 12.45 8.61
N GLU A 26 -12.46 13.33 7.69
CA GLU A 26 -13.24 14.52 7.31
C GLU A 26 -14.63 14.17 6.76
N ARG A 27 -14.71 13.12 5.93
CA ARG A 27 -15.98 12.63 5.38
C ARG A 27 -16.91 12.14 6.50
N ILE A 28 -16.41 11.30 7.41
CA ILE A 28 -17.17 10.77 8.53
C ILE A 28 -17.62 11.88 9.47
N GLU A 29 -16.74 12.82 9.80
CA GLU A 29 -17.06 13.93 10.68
C GLU A 29 -18.18 14.80 10.10
N ARG A 30 -18.15 15.06 8.80
CA ARG A 30 -19.21 15.81 8.10
C ARG A 30 -20.55 15.08 8.13
N GLU A 31 -20.55 13.78 7.81
CA GLU A 31 -21.76 12.95 7.80
C GLU A 31 -22.38 12.83 9.20
N ILE A 32 -21.57 12.60 10.22
CA ILE A 32 -22.05 12.47 11.60
C ILE A 32 -22.52 13.81 12.16
N ARG A 33 -21.85 14.94 11.84
CA ARG A 33 -22.34 16.27 12.22
C ARG A 33 -23.70 16.55 11.60
N ALA A 34 -23.89 16.25 10.31
CA ALA A 34 -25.19 16.43 9.66
C ALA A 34 -26.30 15.61 10.37
N HIS A 35 -26.05 14.33 10.64
CA HIS A 35 -27.02 13.49 11.37
C HIS A 35 -27.27 13.96 12.81
N TYR A 36 -26.24 14.48 13.48
CA TYR A 36 -26.39 15.05 14.81
C TYR A 36 -27.26 16.31 14.77
N ASP A 37 -26.98 17.23 13.85
CA ASP A 37 -27.73 18.47 13.70
C ASP A 37 -29.20 18.19 13.33
N ASP A 38 -29.46 17.23 12.44
CA ASP A 38 -30.81 16.76 12.11
C ASP A 38 -31.54 16.22 13.36
N ALA A 39 -30.87 15.38 14.17
CA ALA A 39 -31.45 14.83 15.40
C ALA A 39 -31.70 15.89 16.47
N VAL A 40 -30.83 16.90 16.58
CA VAL A 40 -31.05 18.06 17.48
C VAL A 40 -32.27 18.85 17.02
N ASN A 41 -32.38 19.16 15.73
CA ASN A 41 -33.51 19.89 15.16
C ASN A 41 -34.83 19.14 15.36
N ASP A 42 -34.82 17.81 15.19
CA ASP A 42 -35.99 16.97 15.45
C ASP A 42 -36.39 17.02 16.93
N GLY A 43 -35.44 16.95 17.86
CA GLY A 43 -35.68 17.08 19.29
C GLY A 43 -36.28 18.43 19.68
N LEU A 44 -35.76 19.52 19.10
CA LEU A 44 -36.30 20.87 19.27
C LEU A 44 -37.73 20.97 18.70
N GLY A 45 -37.98 20.38 17.54
CA GLY A 45 -39.31 20.31 16.93
C GLY A 45 -40.34 19.54 17.78
N GLN A 46 -39.87 18.63 18.63
CA GLN A 46 -40.68 17.90 19.62
C GLN A 46 -40.86 18.66 20.94
N GLY A 47 -40.30 19.88 21.06
CA GLY A 47 -40.41 20.72 22.25
C GLY A 47 -39.41 20.41 23.36
N LEU A 48 -38.33 19.67 23.08
CA LEU A 48 -37.22 19.49 24.02
C LEU A 48 -36.46 20.80 24.21
N SER A 49 -35.80 20.95 25.37
CA SER A 49 -34.80 22.01 25.56
C SER A 49 -33.57 21.74 24.67
N GLN A 50 -32.78 22.78 24.37
CA GLN A 50 -31.54 22.62 23.60
C GLN A 50 -30.62 21.55 24.20
N ASP A 51 -30.36 21.64 25.51
CA ASP A 51 -29.48 20.71 26.22
C ASP A 51 -30.01 19.27 26.17
N ASP A 52 -31.32 19.08 26.30
CA ASP A 52 -31.93 17.75 26.22
C ASP A 52 -31.92 17.19 24.79
N ALA A 53 -32.17 18.03 23.78
CA ALA A 53 -32.10 17.66 22.37
C ALA A 53 -30.67 17.25 21.97
N GLU A 54 -29.66 18.01 22.39
CA GLU A 54 -28.25 17.70 22.19
C GLU A 54 -27.84 16.38 22.87
N ARG A 55 -28.32 16.14 24.09
CA ARG A 55 -28.08 14.88 24.82
C ARG A 55 -28.70 13.69 24.09
N VAL A 56 -29.97 13.80 23.69
CA VAL A 56 -30.68 12.73 22.95
C VAL A 56 -30.03 12.46 21.60
N ALA A 57 -29.65 13.51 20.87
CA ALA A 57 -28.93 13.38 19.60
C ALA A 57 -27.59 12.65 19.79
N LEU A 58 -26.83 12.98 20.83
CA LEU A 58 -25.57 12.30 21.13
C LEU A 58 -25.77 10.83 21.54
N GLU A 59 -26.79 10.54 22.35
CA GLU A 59 -27.15 9.18 22.74
C GLU A 59 -27.54 8.33 21.52
N SER A 60 -28.22 8.92 20.53
CA SER A 60 -28.62 8.25 19.29
C SER A 60 -27.43 7.76 18.44
N LEU A 61 -26.28 8.45 18.50
CA LEU A 61 -25.05 8.02 17.83
C LEU A 61 -24.47 6.73 18.45
N GLY A 62 -24.84 6.41 19.69
CA GLY A 62 -24.40 5.23 20.40
C GLY A 62 -22.93 5.27 20.81
N SER A 63 -22.29 4.11 20.91
CA SER A 63 -20.90 4.02 21.42
C SER A 63 -19.86 4.40 20.36
N ALA A 64 -19.08 5.45 20.63
CA ALA A 64 -17.93 5.85 19.80
C ALA A 64 -16.93 4.70 19.56
N LYS A 65 -16.74 3.82 20.55
CA LYS A 65 -15.85 2.64 20.41
C LYS A 65 -16.40 1.62 19.40
N LYS A 66 -17.73 1.45 19.37
CA LYS A 66 -18.40 0.58 18.39
C LYS A 66 -18.31 1.19 16.99
N ALA A 67 -18.61 2.49 16.85
CA ALA A 67 -18.45 3.24 15.61
C ALA A 67 -17.01 3.12 15.07
N ARG A 68 -16.01 3.32 15.93
CA ARG A 68 -14.59 3.11 15.57
C ARG A 68 -14.29 1.73 15.01
N ARG A 69 -14.84 0.68 15.62
CA ARG A 69 -14.63 -0.71 15.17
C ARG A 69 -15.23 -0.93 13.79
N GLU A 70 -16.41 -0.37 13.51
CA GLU A 70 -17.05 -0.47 12.19
C GLU A 70 -16.31 0.37 11.15
N ASN A 71 -15.97 1.62 11.47
CA ASN A 71 -15.22 2.50 10.58
C ASN A 71 -13.87 1.89 10.18
N ARG A 72 -13.18 1.19 11.09
CA ARG A 72 -11.93 0.47 10.78
C ARG A 72 -12.08 -0.67 9.77
N LYS A 73 -13.28 -1.21 9.57
CA LYS A 73 -13.53 -2.25 8.57
C LYS A 73 -13.74 -1.67 7.18
N THR A 74 -14.28 -0.45 7.10
CA THR A 74 -14.73 0.17 5.85
C THR A 74 -13.78 1.26 5.35
N CYS A 75 -13.06 1.93 6.25
CA CYS A 75 -12.24 3.11 5.94
C CYS A 75 -10.75 2.78 5.93
N SER A 76 -9.99 3.65 5.26
CA SER A 76 -8.54 3.56 5.21
C SER A 76 -7.94 3.89 6.58
N SER A 77 -6.84 3.23 6.93
CA SER A 77 -6.10 3.52 8.16
C SER A 77 -5.12 4.69 7.98
N ALA A 78 -4.75 5.35 9.08
CA ALA A 78 -3.67 6.33 9.06
C ALA A 78 -2.33 5.74 8.58
N GLY A 79 -2.11 4.43 8.78
CA GLY A 79 -0.92 3.74 8.27
C GLY A 79 -0.90 3.64 6.74
N THR A 80 -2.06 3.40 6.13
CA THR A 80 -2.21 3.38 4.65
C THR A 80 -2.04 4.77 4.06
N GLU A 81 -2.51 5.82 4.75
CA GLU A 81 -2.27 7.22 4.37
C GLU A 81 -0.79 7.56 4.39
N LYS A 82 -0.09 7.32 5.51
CA LYS A 82 1.36 7.56 5.61
C LYS A 82 2.16 6.78 4.56
N MET A 83 1.73 5.57 4.23
CA MET A 83 2.31 4.77 3.15
C MET A 83 2.09 5.43 1.78
N LEU A 84 0.88 5.92 1.51
CA LEU A 84 0.55 6.66 0.30
C LEU A 84 1.33 7.97 0.19
N GLU A 85 1.44 8.73 1.28
CA GLU A 85 2.28 9.93 1.35
C GLU A 85 3.74 9.60 1.02
N THR A 86 4.30 8.55 1.64
CA THR A 86 5.68 8.10 1.36
C THR A 86 5.85 7.74 -0.12
N LEU A 87 4.85 7.09 -0.74
CA LEU A 87 4.87 6.76 -2.17
C LEU A 87 4.77 8.00 -3.05
N VAL A 88 3.96 8.99 -2.67
CA VAL A 88 3.81 10.27 -3.37
C VAL A 88 5.07 11.13 -3.22
N GLU A 89 5.72 11.15 -2.06
CA GLU A 89 6.99 11.82 -1.83
C GLU A 89 8.12 11.19 -2.64
N CYS A 90 8.12 9.86 -2.74
CA CYS A 90 9.05 9.13 -3.60
C CYS A 90 8.72 9.28 -5.10
N HIS A 91 7.59 9.91 -5.46
CA HIS A 91 7.21 10.12 -6.84
C HIS A 91 8.10 11.18 -7.49
N PRO A 92 8.68 10.92 -8.68
CA PRO A 92 9.71 11.76 -9.31
C PRO A 92 9.33 13.21 -9.65
N ARG A 93 8.04 13.58 -9.52
CA ARG A 93 7.50 14.89 -9.94
C ARG A 93 7.41 15.94 -8.82
N LYS A 94 7.47 15.57 -7.52
CA LYS A 94 7.30 16.53 -6.40
C LYS A 94 8.59 16.98 -5.69
N GLY A 95 9.75 16.43 -6.06
CA GLY A 95 11.05 16.99 -5.64
C GLY A 95 11.95 15.98 -4.94
N LYS A 96 13.20 15.94 -5.40
CA LYS A 96 14.31 15.08 -4.96
C LYS A 96 14.02 13.58 -5.11
N PHE A 97 13.73 13.16 -6.34
CA PHE A 97 14.11 11.80 -6.73
C PHE A 97 15.60 11.66 -6.42
N ILE A 98 15.94 10.95 -5.34
CA ILE A 98 17.31 10.77 -4.89
C ILE A 98 17.97 9.91 -5.95
N TRP A 99 18.53 10.57 -6.97
CA TRP A 99 19.20 10.02 -8.15
C TRP A 99 20.31 9.01 -7.79
N GLY A 100 20.68 8.86 -6.52
CA GLY A 100 21.57 7.81 -6.05
C GLY A 100 20.86 6.47 -5.87
N ARG A 101 19.91 6.34 -4.94
CA ARG A 101 19.64 5.04 -4.30
C ARG A 101 18.98 4.01 -5.21
N GLU A 102 18.01 4.40 -6.04
CA GLU A 102 17.36 3.46 -6.97
C GLU A 102 18.23 3.16 -8.19
N HIS A 103 19.07 4.11 -8.62
CA HIS A 103 20.08 3.86 -9.64
C HIS A 103 21.18 2.92 -9.12
N TRP A 104 21.58 3.02 -7.86
CA TRP A 104 22.54 2.10 -7.24
C TRP A 104 22.00 0.68 -7.15
N THR A 105 20.73 0.47 -6.77
CA THR A 105 20.14 -0.88 -6.78
C THR A 105 20.04 -1.45 -8.20
N THR A 106 19.71 -0.61 -9.18
CA THR A 106 19.64 -1.02 -10.59
C THR A 106 21.04 -1.32 -11.14
N ALA A 107 22.03 -0.48 -10.82
CA ALA A 107 23.41 -0.66 -11.22
C ALA A 107 24.02 -1.91 -10.58
N LEU A 108 23.77 -2.16 -9.29
CA LEU A 108 24.20 -3.39 -8.61
C LEU A 108 23.57 -4.65 -9.23
N LEU A 109 22.29 -4.58 -9.61
CA LEU A 109 21.61 -5.65 -10.35
C LEU A 109 22.24 -5.89 -11.73
N LEU A 110 22.49 -4.82 -12.49
CA LEU A 110 23.16 -4.88 -13.78
C LEU A 110 24.59 -5.44 -13.66
N ILE A 111 25.35 -5.00 -12.66
CA ILE A 111 26.69 -5.51 -12.36
C ILE A 111 26.63 -7.01 -12.02
N GLY A 112 25.68 -7.44 -11.18
CA GLY A 112 25.49 -8.84 -10.84
C GLY A 112 25.16 -9.70 -12.06
N ILE A 113 24.29 -9.19 -12.94
CA ILE A 113 23.95 -9.81 -14.22
C ILE A 113 25.18 -9.90 -15.15
N CYS A 114 25.96 -8.82 -15.28
CA CYS A 114 27.17 -8.79 -16.11
C CYS A 114 28.24 -9.75 -15.58
N LEU A 115 28.43 -9.83 -14.25
CA LEU A 115 29.34 -10.78 -13.62
C LEU A 115 28.88 -12.23 -13.82
N ALA A 116 27.59 -12.51 -13.66
CA ALA A 116 27.03 -13.84 -13.91
C ALA A 116 27.22 -14.27 -15.37
N TYR A 117 26.97 -13.36 -16.32
CA TYR A 117 27.25 -13.59 -17.74
C TYR A 117 28.74 -13.86 -17.99
N PHE A 118 29.64 -13.07 -17.39
CA PHE A 118 31.09 -13.24 -17.54
C PHE A 118 31.57 -14.60 -17.01
N VAL A 119 31.10 -15.01 -15.82
CA VAL A 119 31.41 -16.33 -15.24
C VAL A 119 30.84 -17.46 -16.10
N ALA A 120 29.61 -17.34 -16.57
CA ALA A 120 28.97 -18.31 -17.46
C ALA A 120 29.71 -18.46 -18.80
N SER A 121 30.17 -17.34 -19.39
CA SER A 121 30.95 -17.36 -20.63
C SER A 121 32.36 -17.96 -20.47
N SER A 122 32.86 -18.02 -19.23
CA SER A 122 34.17 -18.57 -18.90
C SER A 122 34.12 -20.05 -18.48
N SER A 123 32.92 -20.61 -18.26
CA SER A 123 32.76 -22.02 -17.91
C SER A 123 32.81 -22.91 -19.17
N LYS A 124 33.34 -24.12 -19.04
CA LYS A 124 33.48 -25.07 -20.16
C LYS A 124 32.12 -25.60 -20.66
N ASP A 125 31.05 -25.39 -19.90
CA ASP A 125 29.67 -25.81 -20.20
C ASP A 125 28.82 -24.66 -20.81
N GLY A 126 29.49 -23.66 -21.40
CA GLY A 126 28.96 -22.31 -21.63
C GLY A 126 27.68 -22.18 -22.46
N LEU A 127 27.26 -23.16 -23.26
CA LEU A 127 26.12 -22.99 -24.17
C LEU A 127 24.76 -22.90 -23.46
N SER A 128 24.54 -23.69 -22.40
CA SER A 128 23.29 -23.68 -21.63
C SER A 128 23.20 -22.47 -20.69
N ALA A 129 24.34 -22.07 -20.13
CA ALA A 129 24.46 -20.89 -19.28
C ALA A 129 24.32 -19.57 -20.08
N LEU A 130 24.78 -19.54 -21.34
CA LEU A 130 24.55 -18.43 -22.26
C LEU A 130 23.08 -18.31 -22.64
N ALA A 131 22.41 -19.40 -23.00
CA ALA A 131 21.00 -19.37 -23.42
C ALA A 131 20.06 -18.82 -22.34
N SER A 132 20.25 -19.23 -21.08
CA SER A 132 19.44 -18.76 -19.95
C SER A 132 19.67 -17.29 -19.62
N THR A 133 20.93 -16.83 -19.62
CA THR A 133 21.25 -15.42 -19.36
C THR A 133 20.76 -14.50 -20.48
N THR A 134 20.82 -14.89 -21.75
CA THR A 134 20.29 -14.08 -22.86
C THR A 134 18.77 -13.88 -22.86
N ILE A 135 17.99 -14.74 -22.20
CA ILE A 135 16.52 -14.60 -22.11
C ILE A 135 16.10 -13.79 -20.87
N ILE A 136 16.80 -13.99 -19.75
CA ILE A 136 16.46 -13.34 -18.48
C ILE A 136 16.79 -11.84 -18.51
N ILE A 137 17.92 -11.46 -19.11
CA ILE A 137 18.39 -10.06 -19.13
C ILE A 137 17.42 -9.14 -19.87
N PRO A 138 16.93 -9.45 -21.09
CA PRO A 138 15.97 -8.62 -21.80
C PRO A 138 14.61 -8.54 -21.09
N ILE A 139 14.15 -9.62 -20.44
CA ILE A 139 12.89 -9.62 -19.70
C ILE A 139 12.98 -8.67 -18.50
N VAL A 140 14.06 -8.76 -17.72
CA VAL A 140 14.31 -7.86 -16.59
C VAL A 140 14.46 -6.41 -17.07
N LEU A 141 15.16 -6.18 -18.18
CA LEU A 141 15.35 -4.85 -18.77
C LEU A 141 14.06 -4.25 -19.32
N ILE A 142 13.23 -5.02 -20.05
CA ILE A 142 11.94 -4.56 -20.59
C ILE A 142 10.99 -4.21 -19.45
N LEU A 143 10.93 -5.02 -18.39
CA LEU A 143 10.09 -4.72 -17.24
C LEU A 143 10.61 -3.50 -16.48
N TYR A 144 11.93 -3.39 -16.29
CA TYR A 144 12.53 -2.19 -15.71
C TYR A 144 12.17 -0.93 -16.51
N LEU A 145 12.29 -0.97 -17.84
CA LEU A 145 11.93 0.14 -18.72
C LEU A 145 10.42 0.44 -18.66
N MET A 146 9.56 -0.58 -18.65
CA MET A 146 8.10 -0.39 -18.54
C MET A 146 7.67 0.23 -17.20
N PHE A 147 8.39 -0.03 -16.11
CA PHE A 147 7.96 0.35 -14.75
C PHE A 147 8.72 1.53 -14.14
N VAL A 148 9.99 1.72 -14.49
CA VAL A 148 10.85 2.79 -13.96
C VAL A 148 11.00 3.93 -14.96
N ALA A 149 11.16 3.61 -16.26
CA ALA A 149 11.46 4.61 -17.28
C ALA A 149 10.22 5.28 -17.91
N ILE A 150 8.99 4.82 -17.61
CA ILE A 150 7.76 5.49 -18.06
C ILE A 150 7.02 6.12 -16.85
N PRO A 151 7.45 7.32 -16.40
CA PRO A 151 6.71 8.14 -15.43
C PRO A 151 5.24 8.41 -15.79
N ASN A 152 4.85 8.19 -17.06
CA ASN A 152 3.50 8.49 -17.56
C ASN A 152 2.42 7.46 -17.19
N PHE A 153 2.76 6.30 -16.60
CA PHE A 153 1.75 5.30 -16.24
C PHE A 153 0.95 5.63 -14.96
N VAL A 154 1.47 6.51 -14.10
CA VAL A 154 0.84 6.89 -12.83
C VAL A 154 -0.32 7.88 -13.04
N ASP A 155 -0.35 8.61 -14.15
CA ASP A 155 -1.36 9.64 -14.45
C ASP A 155 -2.78 9.09 -14.74
N ARG A 156 -3.00 7.75 -14.78
CA ARG A 156 -4.31 7.14 -15.09
C ARG A 156 -4.84 6.14 -14.06
N GLY A 157 -4.69 6.40 -12.76
CA GLY A 157 -5.26 5.53 -11.71
C GLY A 157 -4.63 4.14 -11.64
N MET A 158 -3.44 3.95 -12.21
CA MET A 158 -2.72 2.67 -12.20
C MET A 158 -1.72 2.54 -11.05
N LEU A 159 -1.84 3.35 -10.00
CA LEU A 159 -0.96 3.32 -8.82
C LEU A 159 -0.86 1.91 -8.23
N LYS A 160 -1.99 1.18 -8.21
CA LYS A 160 -2.06 -0.22 -7.83
C LYS A 160 -1.20 -1.14 -8.71
N LYS A 161 -1.16 -0.92 -10.03
CA LYS A 161 -0.33 -1.71 -10.95
C LYS A 161 1.15 -1.39 -10.81
N ALA A 162 1.51 -0.12 -10.64
CA ALA A 162 2.89 0.28 -10.39
C ALA A 162 3.43 -0.32 -9.08
N TYR A 163 2.62 -0.31 -8.01
CA TYR A 163 2.96 -0.93 -6.74
C TYR A 163 3.12 -2.46 -6.86
N ILE A 164 2.18 -3.14 -7.53
CA ILE A 164 2.28 -4.59 -7.81
C ILE A 164 3.56 -4.90 -8.59
N ALA A 165 3.88 -4.09 -9.61
CA ALA A 165 5.04 -4.32 -10.46
C ALA A 165 6.37 -4.10 -9.74
N ARG A 166 6.49 -3.03 -8.92
CA ARG A 166 7.66 -2.80 -8.05
C ARG A 166 7.92 -4.01 -7.15
N HIS A 167 6.86 -4.61 -6.65
CA HIS A 167 6.90 -5.78 -5.77
C HIS A 167 7.11 -7.11 -6.52
N LEU A 168 6.80 -7.19 -7.81
CA LEU A 168 7.14 -8.35 -8.64
C LEU A 168 8.60 -8.36 -9.14
N LEU A 169 9.31 -7.23 -9.06
CA LEU A 169 10.69 -7.14 -9.53
C LEU A 169 11.68 -8.08 -8.80
N PRO A 170 11.67 -8.18 -7.46
CA PRO A 170 12.51 -9.13 -6.73
C PRO A 170 12.16 -10.60 -7.04
N PHE A 171 10.89 -10.87 -7.36
CA PHE A 171 10.40 -12.20 -7.71
C PHE A 171 11.01 -12.70 -9.03
N MET A 172 11.05 -11.82 -10.04
CA MET A 172 11.66 -12.13 -11.33
C MET A 172 13.17 -12.34 -11.22
N TYR A 173 13.83 -11.57 -10.36
CA TYR A 173 15.26 -11.77 -10.06
C TYR A 173 15.52 -13.13 -9.43
N LEU A 174 14.71 -13.53 -8.44
CA LEU A 174 14.83 -14.82 -7.78
C LEU A 174 14.66 -15.99 -8.76
N ILE A 175 13.64 -15.92 -9.63
CA ILE A 175 13.41 -16.92 -10.69
C ILE A 175 14.62 -16.99 -11.63
N GLY A 176 15.16 -15.83 -12.04
CA GLY A 176 16.32 -15.78 -12.91
C GLY A 176 17.59 -16.40 -12.30
N VAL A 177 17.79 -16.25 -10.99
CA VAL A 177 18.92 -16.88 -10.26
C VAL A 177 18.68 -18.38 -10.06
N MET A 178 17.43 -18.82 -9.91
CA MET A 178 17.10 -20.22 -9.66
C MET A 178 17.06 -21.08 -10.92
N LEU A 179 16.68 -20.51 -12.08
CA LEU A 179 16.52 -21.26 -13.33
C LEU A 179 17.78 -22.06 -13.76
N PRO A 180 19.01 -21.49 -13.70
CA PRO A 180 20.22 -22.21 -14.08
C PRO A 180 20.59 -23.34 -13.10
N ASN A 181 20.14 -23.26 -11.85
CA ASN A 181 20.45 -24.26 -10.82
C ASN A 181 19.46 -25.45 -10.82
N LEU A 182 18.37 -25.37 -11.59
CA LEU A 182 17.41 -26.47 -11.72
C LEU A 182 17.97 -27.67 -12.49
N SER A 183 18.97 -27.47 -13.35
CA SER A 183 19.55 -28.55 -14.15
C SER A 183 20.40 -29.53 -13.35
N ASP A 184 21.01 -29.08 -12.24
CA ASP A 184 21.88 -29.93 -11.41
C ASP A 184 21.14 -30.77 -10.36
N TYR A 185 19.81 -30.59 -10.22
CA TYR A 185 18.92 -31.39 -9.35
C TYR A 185 19.42 -31.67 -7.92
N ALA A 186 20.36 -30.91 -7.40
CA ALA A 186 20.85 -31.12 -6.05
C ALA A 186 19.73 -30.82 -5.04
N LEU A 187 19.40 -31.81 -4.21
CA LEU A 187 18.31 -31.78 -3.24
C LEU A 187 18.30 -30.50 -2.38
N ASN A 188 19.49 -30.00 -2.03
CA ASN A 188 19.66 -28.77 -1.26
C ASN A 188 19.12 -27.53 -1.98
N TRP A 189 19.36 -27.41 -3.29
CA TRP A 189 18.83 -26.30 -4.10
C TRP A 189 17.31 -26.39 -4.28
N SER A 190 16.78 -27.60 -4.37
CA SER A 190 15.33 -27.83 -4.39
C SER A 190 14.68 -27.35 -3.09
N ILE A 191 15.20 -27.76 -1.91
CA ILE A 191 14.65 -27.35 -0.61
C ILE A 191 14.71 -25.83 -0.44
N ILE A 192 15.84 -25.20 -0.76
CA ILE A 192 16.00 -23.74 -0.69
C ILE A 192 14.96 -23.06 -1.59
N THR A 193 14.79 -23.52 -2.83
CA THR A 193 13.79 -22.99 -3.77
C THR A 193 12.37 -23.05 -3.21
N HIS A 194 11.98 -24.17 -2.61
CA HIS A 194 10.64 -24.33 -2.02
C HIS A 194 10.41 -23.43 -0.80
N ILE A 195 11.42 -23.26 0.07
CA ILE A 195 11.34 -22.34 1.22
C ILE A 195 11.16 -20.89 0.75
N TRP A 196 11.91 -20.48 -0.28
CA TRP A 196 11.77 -19.15 -0.87
C TRP A 196 10.40 -18.95 -1.54
N LEU A 197 9.88 -19.96 -2.26
CA LEU A 197 8.54 -19.92 -2.84
C LEU A 197 7.45 -19.78 -1.76
N LEU A 198 7.58 -20.49 -0.64
CA LEU A 198 6.67 -20.35 0.51
C LEU A 198 6.70 -18.93 1.11
N GLY A 199 7.90 -18.39 1.34
CA GLY A 199 8.07 -17.01 1.79
C GLY A 199 7.46 -16.00 0.82
N LEU A 200 7.58 -16.25 -0.49
CA LEU A 200 6.96 -15.47 -1.56
C LEU A 200 5.44 -15.52 -1.53
N PHE A 201 4.83 -16.69 -1.33
CA PHE A 201 3.38 -16.81 -1.22
C PHE A 201 2.83 -16.04 -0.02
N VAL A 202 3.49 -16.16 1.15
CA VAL A 202 3.11 -15.42 2.37
C VAL A 202 3.23 -13.92 2.13
N TRP A 203 4.32 -13.47 1.53
CA TRP A 203 4.55 -12.06 1.25
C TRP A 203 3.55 -11.50 0.23
N TYR A 204 3.31 -12.22 -0.88
CA TYR A 204 2.31 -11.84 -1.89
C TYR A 204 0.90 -11.75 -1.29
N TYR A 205 0.55 -12.68 -0.40
CA TYR A 205 -0.73 -12.67 0.31
C TYR A 205 -0.90 -11.40 1.17
N GLU A 206 0.11 -11.03 1.96
CA GLU A 206 0.07 -9.79 2.76
C GLU A 206 0.02 -8.53 1.88
N VAL A 207 0.78 -8.49 0.78
CA VAL A 207 0.72 -7.40 -0.20
C VAL A 207 -0.68 -7.27 -0.82
N GLN A 208 -1.29 -8.39 -1.24
CA GLN A 208 -2.65 -8.40 -1.79
C GLN A 208 -3.70 -7.96 -0.76
N LYS A 209 -3.53 -8.34 0.50
CA LYS A 209 -4.41 -7.95 1.61
C LYS A 209 -4.37 -6.43 1.85
N GLU A 210 -3.21 -5.79 1.79
CA GLU A 210 -3.11 -4.33 1.85
C GLU A 210 -3.67 -3.66 0.59
N LEU A 211 -3.41 -4.22 -0.60
CA LEU A 211 -3.93 -3.68 -1.87
C LEU A 211 -5.45 -3.74 -2.01
N ARG A 212 -6.14 -4.60 -1.27
CA ARG A 212 -7.61 -4.63 -1.21
C ARG A 212 -8.20 -3.49 -0.40
N LYS A 213 -7.40 -2.87 0.49
CA LYS A 213 -7.85 -1.75 1.33
C LYS A 213 -7.80 -0.41 0.60
N ILE A 214 -7.01 -0.30 -0.48
CA ILE A 214 -6.93 0.92 -1.27
C ILE A 214 -8.23 1.09 -2.09
N PRO A 215 -8.95 2.22 -1.97
CA PRO A 215 -10.16 2.47 -2.74
C PRO A 215 -9.89 2.42 -4.24
N LYS A 216 -10.77 1.75 -5.00
CA LYS A 216 -10.61 1.60 -6.46
C LYS A 216 -10.66 2.94 -7.21
N ASN A 217 -11.24 3.96 -6.61
CA ASN A 217 -11.53 5.25 -7.24
C ASN A 217 -10.66 6.38 -6.69
N LEU A 218 -9.62 6.08 -5.90
CA LEU A 218 -8.76 7.11 -5.33
C LEU A 218 -7.97 7.78 -6.47
N SER A 219 -8.41 8.97 -6.88
CA SER A 219 -7.71 9.75 -7.90
C SER A 219 -6.43 10.30 -7.30
N ARG A 220 -5.40 10.47 -8.15
CA ARG A 220 -4.20 11.20 -7.79
C ARG A 220 -4.54 12.61 -7.29
N ASP A 221 -5.55 13.25 -7.89
CA ASP A 221 -5.95 14.60 -7.51
C ASP A 221 -6.60 14.63 -6.13
N ASP A 222 -7.26 13.55 -5.70
CA ASP A 222 -7.84 13.45 -4.35
C ASP A 222 -6.71 13.36 -3.30
N LEU A 223 -5.63 12.63 -3.61
CA LEU A 223 -4.42 12.53 -2.79
C LEU A 223 -3.60 13.83 -2.74
N LEU A 224 -3.80 14.75 -3.68
CA LEU A 224 -3.05 16.00 -3.76
C LEU A 224 -3.82 17.21 -3.20
N LYS A 225 -5.12 17.03 -2.91
CA LYS A 225 -6.01 18.07 -2.38
C LYS A 225 -6.12 18.06 -0.85
N GLY A 226 -5.77 16.94 -0.21
CA GLY A 226 -5.49 16.86 1.23
C GLY A 226 -4.04 17.23 1.51
#